data_AF-A6LRZ0-F1
#
_entry.id   AF-A6LRZ0-F1
#
_cell.length_a   1.000
_cell.length_b   1.000
_cell.length_c   1.000
_cell.angle_alpha   90.00
_cell.angle_beta   90.00
_cell.angle_gamma   90.00
#
_symmetry.space_group_name_H-M   'P 1'
#
loop_
_entity.id
_entity.type
_entity.pdbx_description
1 polymer ?
#
loop_
_entity_poly.entity_id
_entity_poly.type
_entity_poly.pdbx_seq_one_letter_code
_entity_poly.pdbx_strand_id
1 'polypeptide(L)'
;MKLFREALIIFGIYLSGELISSMLHLPIPGNILGMIILFILLYTKVIKVDSISNITNFLLDHLAFFFIPAGVGLMTSLGIIKSTWWQLLLVCILTTIIIIGVTGIVVQTISRKPRKNI
;
A
#
# COMPACT_ATOMS: atom_id res chain seq x y z
N MET A 1 13.60 21.83 -8.60
CA MET A 1 13.33 21.97 -7.15
C MET A 1 11.98 21.38 -6.70
N LYS A 2 10.88 21.50 -7.47
CA LYS A 2 9.56 20.97 -7.05
C LYS A 2 9.57 19.47 -6.74
N LEU A 3 10.04 18.62 -7.65
CA LEU A 3 10.17 17.16 -7.46
C LEU A 3 10.87 16.76 -6.15
N PHE A 4 11.98 17.43 -5.81
CA PHE A 4 12.73 17.16 -4.59
C PHE A 4 11.91 17.46 -3.33
N ARG A 5 11.15 18.58 -3.33
CA ARG A 5 10.26 18.93 -2.22
C ARG A 5 9.14 17.89 -2.06
N GLU A 6 8.52 17.48 -3.16
CA GLU A 6 7.45 16.48 -3.11
C GLU A 6 7.98 15.12 -2.62
N ALA A 7 9.17 14.72 -3.07
CA ALA A 7 9.85 13.53 -2.60
C ALA A 7 10.11 13.60 -1.08
N LEU A 8 10.63 14.73 -0.58
CA LEU A 8 10.85 14.93 0.85
C LEU A 8 9.56 14.83 1.67
N ILE A 9 8.43 15.31 1.14
CA ILE A 9 7.13 15.18 1.82
C ILE A 9 6.75 13.70 1.93
N ILE A 10 6.78 12.95 0.82
CA ILE A 10 6.40 11.52 0.80
C ILE A 10 7.33 10.69 1.67
N PHE A 11 8.65 10.84 1.51
CA PHE A 11 9.64 10.13 2.33
C PHE A 11 9.58 10.53 3.79
N GLY A 12 9.33 11.81 4.10
CA GLY A 12 9.15 12.29 5.46
C GLY A 12 7.94 11.65 6.16
N ILE A 13 6.83 11.49 5.43
CA ILE A 13 5.64 10.79 5.96
C ILE A 13 5.92 9.30 6.16
N TYR A 14 6.60 8.66 5.21
CA TYR A 14 7.01 7.26 5.33
C TYR A 14 7.91 7.05 6.56
N LEU A 15 8.96 7.86 6.73
CA LEU A 15 9.85 7.81 7.88
C LEU A 15 9.11 8.07 9.20
N SER A 16 8.16 9.00 9.21
CA SER A 16 7.33 9.25 10.39
C SER A 16 6.50 8.02 10.76
N GLY A 17 5.89 7.34 9.78
CA GLY A 17 5.15 6.10 10.00
C GLY A 17 6.04 4.96 10.52
N GLU A 18 7.25 4.84 9.99
CA GLU A 18 8.25 3.87 10.44
C GLU A 18 8.72 4.14 11.87
N LEU A 19 9.04 5.40 12.19
CA LEU A 19 9.43 5.81 13.54
C LEU A 19 8.32 5.54 14.54
N ILE A 20 7.06 5.87 14.20
CA ILE A 20 5.91 5.61 15.07
C ILE A 20 5.71 4.11 15.27
N SER A 21 5.78 3.31 14.20
CA SER A 21 5.66 1.84 14.29
C SER A 21 6.73 1.26 15.21
N SER A 22 7.99 1.67 15.02
CA SER A 22 9.14 1.20 15.78
C SER A 22 9.10 1.64 17.25
N MET A 23 8.81 2.91 17.53
CA MET A 23 8.76 3.41 18.92
C MET A 23 7.62 2.79 19.73
N LEU A 24 6.44 2.63 19.12
CA LEU A 24 5.27 2.08 19.78
C LEU A 24 5.21 0.54 19.71
N HIS A 25 6.19 -0.12 19.07
CA HIS A 25 6.25 -1.57 18.86
C HIS A 25 4.92 -2.13 18.31
N LEU A 26 4.33 -1.41 17.35
CA LEU A 26 3.05 -1.79 16.78
C LEU A 26 3.22 -3.03 15.88
N PRO A 27 2.25 -3.96 15.86
CA PRO A 27 2.29 -5.13 14.97
C PRO A 27 2.02 -4.78 13.50
N ILE A 28 1.99 -3.48 13.17
CA ILE A 28 1.66 -2.95 11.84
C ILE A 28 2.93 -2.34 11.24
N PRO A 29 3.33 -2.77 10.04
CA PRO A 29 4.44 -2.16 9.30
C PRO A 29 4.31 -0.63 9.17
N GLY A 30 5.44 0.08 9.25
CA GLY A 30 5.48 1.55 9.19
C GLY A 30 4.93 2.14 7.90
N ASN A 31 5.02 1.42 6.77
CA ASN A 31 4.44 1.86 5.49
C ASN A 31 2.91 2.02 5.55
N ILE A 32 2.20 1.11 6.24
CA ILE A 32 0.75 1.19 6.41
C ILE A 32 0.39 2.38 7.30
N LEU A 33 1.15 2.62 8.38
CA LEU A 33 0.96 3.82 9.20
C LEU A 33 1.23 5.10 8.40
N GLY A 34 2.29 5.13 7.59
CA GLY A 34 2.58 6.23 6.68
C GLY A 34 1.43 6.53 5.72
N MET A 35 0.79 5.49 5.16
CA MET A 35 -0.41 5.64 4.33
C MET A 35 -1.60 6.25 5.10
N ILE A 36 -1.82 5.82 6.35
CA ILE A 36 -2.88 6.38 7.21
C ILE A 36 -2.60 7.85 7.52
N ILE A 37 -1.36 8.19 7.85
CA ILE A 37 -0.92 9.58 8.11
C ILE A 37 -1.13 10.43 6.86
N LEU A 38 -0.67 9.97 5.70
CA LEU A 38 -0.87 10.65 4.42
C LEU A 38 -2.36 10.87 4.14
N PHE A 39 -3.19 9.84 4.35
CA PHE A 39 -4.63 9.93 4.18
C PHE A 39 -5.25 11.02 5.08
N ILE A 40 -4.88 11.06 6.36
CA ILE A 40 -5.35 12.11 7.29
C ILE A 40 -4.91 13.50 6.84
N LEU A 41 -3.67 13.66 6.38
CA LEU A 41 -3.14 14.94 5.89
C LEU A 41 -3.83 15.43 4.61
N LEU A 42 -4.19 14.50 3.72
CA LEU A 42 -4.98 14.80 2.51
C LEU A 42 -6.44 15.12 2.88
N TYR A 43 -7.04 14.35 3.78
CA TYR A 43 -8.42 14.56 4.25
C TYR A 43 -8.60 15.91 4.93
N THR A 44 -7.65 16.28 5.79
CA THR A 44 -7.61 17.59 6.48
C THR A 44 -7.16 18.74 5.58
N LYS A 45 -6.79 18.47 4.32
CA LYS A 45 -6.26 19.44 3.33
C LYS A 45 -4.99 20.17 3.76
N VAL A 46 -4.27 19.64 4.77
CA VAL A 46 -2.92 20.13 5.14
C VAL A 46 -1.96 19.93 3.97
N ILE A 47 -2.09 18.79 3.30
CA ILE A 47 -1.41 18.51 2.03
C ILE A 47 -2.48 18.48 0.94
N LYS A 48 -2.24 19.21 -0.16
CA LYS A 48 -3.07 19.14 -1.36
C LYS A 48 -2.51 18.05 -2.27
N VAL A 49 -3.39 17.32 -2.97
CA VAL A 49 -3.00 16.27 -3.92
C VAL A 49 -2.01 16.82 -4.96
N ASP A 50 -2.26 18.03 -5.48
CA ASP A 50 -1.39 18.70 -6.45
C ASP A 50 0.02 19.02 -5.91
N SER A 51 0.22 18.96 -4.59
CA SER A 51 1.52 19.22 -3.94
C SER A 51 2.42 18.00 -3.89
N ILE A 52 1.94 16.83 -4.28
CA ILE A 52 2.71 15.57 -4.30
C ILE A 52 2.50 14.77 -5.59
N SER A 53 1.64 15.24 -6.50
CA SER A 53 1.20 14.47 -7.66
C SER A 53 2.31 14.19 -8.67
N ASN A 54 3.25 15.12 -8.88
CA ASN A 54 4.28 14.94 -9.90
C ASN A 54 5.25 13.82 -9.54
N ILE A 55 5.80 13.82 -8.31
CA ILE A 55 6.70 12.73 -7.89
C ILE A 55 5.93 11.41 -7.75
N THR A 56 4.70 11.45 -7.24
CA THR A 56 3.93 10.22 -7.01
C THR A 56 3.57 9.57 -8.34
N ASN A 57 3.09 10.33 -9.33
CA ASN A 57 2.83 9.81 -10.67
C ASN A 57 4.10 9.28 -11.32
N PHE A 58 5.22 10.00 -11.23
CA PHE A 58 6.51 9.52 -11.75
C PHE A 58 6.91 8.16 -11.14
N LEU A 59 6.79 8.00 -9.82
CA LEU A 59 7.10 6.74 -9.13
C LEU A 59 6.12 5.62 -9.50
N LEU A 60 4.83 5.94 -9.62
CA LEU A 60 3.79 4.99 -10.02
C LEU A 60 3.97 4.51 -11.47
N ASP A 61 4.32 5.41 -12.38
CA ASP A 61 4.58 5.10 -13.79
C ASP A 61 5.80 4.16 -13.94
N HIS A 62 6.77 4.26 -13.03
CA HIS A 62 7.97 3.42 -12.99
C HIS A 62 7.90 2.33 -11.92
N LEU A 63 6.72 2.00 -11.40
CA LEU A 63 6.56 1.10 -10.25
C LEU A 63 7.15 -0.29 -10.51
N ALA A 64 7.04 -0.79 -11.75
CA ALA A 64 7.64 -2.06 -12.17
C ALA A 64 9.16 -2.13 -11.94
N PHE A 65 9.88 -1.01 -12.11
CA PHE A 65 11.32 -0.95 -11.85
C PHE A 65 11.64 -1.21 -10.37
N PHE A 66 10.82 -0.68 -9.45
CA PHE A 66 10.99 -0.89 -8.01
C PHE A 66 10.67 -2.33 -7.55
N PHE A 67 9.96 -3.12 -8.36
CA PHE A 67 9.76 -4.54 -8.09
C PHE A 67 10.94 -5.43 -8.51
N ILE A 68 11.85 -4.94 -9.36
CA ILE A 68 13.00 -5.74 -9.82
C ILE A 68 13.88 -6.17 -8.62
N PRO A 69 14.32 -5.27 -7.70
CA PRO A 69 15.12 -5.68 -6.55
C PRO A 69 14.41 -6.70 -5.64
N ALA A 70 13.10 -6.54 -5.43
CA ALA A 70 12.31 -7.49 -4.66
C ALA A 70 12.29 -8.87 -5.33
N GLY A 71 12.11 -8.91 -6.66
CA GLY A 71 12.17 -10.15 -7.45
C GLY A 71 13.55 -10.82 -7.42
N VAL A 72 14.63 -10.06 -7.56
CA VAL A 72 16.00 -10.59 -7.43
C VAL A 72 16.25 -11.11 -6.01
N GLY A 73 15.72 -10.45 -4.98
CA GLY A 73 15.78 -10.94 -3.60
C GLY A 73 15.16 -12.34 -3.44
N LEU A 74 14.04 -12.60 -4.13
CA LEU A 74 13.41 -13.93 -4.15
C LEU A 74 14.26 -15.01 -4.82
N MET A 75 15.24 -14.63 -5.67
CA MET A 75 16.13 -15.60 -6.32
C MET A 75 16.93 -16.42 -5.31
N THR A 76 17.25 -15.82 -4.15
CA THR A 76 17.93 -16.51 -3.03
C THR A 76 17.12 -17.68 -2.47
N SER A 77 15.79 -17.65 -2.64
CA SER A 77 14.84 -18.65 -2.12
C SER A 77 14.25 -19.53 -3.22
N LEU A 78 14.83 -19.54 -4.42
CA LEU A 78 14.32 -20.31 -5.57
C LEU A 78 14.19 -21.80 -5.31
N GLY A 79 15.03 -22.39 -4.46
CA GLY A 79 14.93 -23.81 -4.11
C GLY A 79 13.59 -24.15 -3.46
N ILE A 80 13.16 -23.33 -2.50
CA ILE A 80 11.89 -23.50 -1.79
C ILE A 80 10.73 -23.20 -2.74
N ILE A 81 10.81 -22.08 -3.46
CA ILE A 81 9.78 -21.66 -4.42
C ILE A 81 9.57 -22.73 -5.49
N LYS A 82 10.63 -23.34 -6.02
CA LYS A 82 10.52 -24.39 -7.04
C LYS A 82 9.85 -25.66 -6.51
N SER A 83 10.01 -25.98 -5.22
CA SER A 83 9.34 -27.14 -4.61
C SER A 83 7.85 -26.91 -4.37
N THR A 84 7.44 -25.66 -4.11
CA THR A 84 6.05 -25.31 -3.73
C THR A 84 5.33 -24.39 -4.72
N TRP A 85 5.89 -24.16 -5.92
CA TRP A 85 5.40 -23.18 -6.88
C TRP A 85 3.91 -23.37 -7.24
N TRP A 86 3.48 -24.63 -7.38
CA TRP A 86 2.10 -24.97 -7.69
C TRP A 86 1.16 -24.63 -6.52
N GLN A 87 1.60 -24.91 -5.29
CA GLN A 87 0.84 -24.57 -4.08
C GLN A 87 0.74 -23.05 -3.90
N LEU A 88 1.83 -22.32 -4.14
CA LEU A 88 1.86 -20.86 -4.09
C LEU A 88 0.90 -20.26 -5.11
N LEU A 89 0.94 -20.74 -6.35
CA LEU A 89 0.06 -20.25 -7.42
C LEU A 89 -1.41 -20.48 -7.07
N LEU A 90 -1.75 -21.69 -6.60
CA LEU A 90 -3.11 -22.03 -6.20
C LEU A 90 -3.58 -21.19 -5.01
N VAL A 91 -2.75 -21.02 -3.98
CA VAL A 91 -3.07 -20.18 -2.81
C VAL A 91 -3.27 -18.73 -3.25
N CYS A 92 -2.40 -18.16 -4.08
CA CYS A 92 -2.53 -16.79 -4.56
C CYS A 92 -3.84 -16.56 -5.33
N ILE A 93 -4.19 -17.44 -6.27
CA ILE A 93 -5.42 -17.31 -7.05
C ILE A 93 -6.65 -17.45 -6.15
N LEU A 94 -6.70 -18.51 -5.34
CA LEU A 94 -7.86 -18.77 -4.48
C LEU A 94 -8.06 -17.66 -3.46
N THR A 95 -7.00 -17.24 -2.75
CA THR A 95 -7.10 -16.17 -1.75
C THR A 95 -7.48 -14.85 -2.40
N THR A 96 -6.96 -14.52 -3.58
CA THR A 96 -7.36 -13.31 -4.30
C THR A 96 -8.86 -13.30 -4.63
N ILE A 97 -9.37 -14.41 -5.18
CA ILE A 97 -10.80 -14.53 -5.51
C ILE A 97 -11.66 -14.45 -4.25
N ILE A 98 -11.26 -15.16 -3.19
CA ILE A 98 -11.99 -15.16 -1.91
C ILE A 98 -12.00 -13.76 -1.28
N ILE A 99 -10.84 -13.09 -1.20
CA ILE A 99 -10.73 -11.75 -0.62
C ILE A 99 -11.60 -10.76 -1.39
N ILE A 100 -11.52 -10.75 -2.74
CA ILE A 100 -12.34 -9.87 -3.57
C ILE A 100 -13.83 -10.17 -3.37
N GLY A 101 -14.23 -11.44 -3.42
CA GLY A 101 -15.63 -11.87 -3.26
C GLY A 101 -16.21 -11.49 -1.90
N VAL A 102 -15.50 -11.82 -0.81
CA VAL A 102 -15.93 -11.51 0.56
C VAL A 102 -15.98 -10.01 0.79
N THR A 103 -14.93 -9.27 0.39
CA THR A 103 -14.90 -7.80 0.53
C THR A 103 -16.05 -7.16 -0.23
N GLY A 104 -16.31 -7.60 -1.46
CA GLY A 104 -17.43 -7.12 -2.27
C GLY A 104 -18.79 -7.36 -1.60
N ILE A 105 -19.03 -8.58 -1.12
CA ILE A 105 -20.28 -8.95 -0.42
C ILE A 105 -20.47 -8.11 0.84
N VAL A 106 -19.42 -7.97 1.66
CA VAL A 106 -19.47 -7.19 2.91
C VAL A 106 -19.77 -5.72 2.63
N VAL A 107 -19.03 -5.09 1.71
CA VAL A 107 -19.24 -3.68 1.34
C VAL A 107 -20.61 -3.46 0.73
N GLN A 108 -21.07 -4.36 -0.14
CA GLN A 108 -22.39 -4.26 -0.77
C GLN A 108 -23.52 -4.44 0.25
N THR A 109 -23.34 -5.32 1.24
CA THR A 109 -24.33 -5.53 2.31
C THR A 109 -24.44 -4.31 3.21
N ILE A 110 -23.30 -3.72 3.62
CA ILE A 110 -23.27 -2.50 4.42
C ILE A 110 -23.86 -1.31 3.64
N SER A 111 -23.51 -1.18 2.35
CA SER A 111 -23.97 -0.07 1.50
C SER A 111 -25.42 -0.21 1.04
N ARG A 112 -26.00 -1.42 1.07
CA ARG A 112 -27.42 -1.69 0.75
C ARG A 112 -28.38 -1.31 1.87
N LYS A 113 -27.90 -0.92 3.05
CA LYS A 113 -28.78 -0.30 4.05
C LYS A 113 -29.31 1.00 3.45
N PRO A 114 -30.63 1.17 3.23
CA PRO A 114 -31.16 2.32 2.51
C PRO A 114 -30.67 3.59 3.19
N ARG A 115 -30.03 4.45 2.40
CA ARG A 115 -29.64 5.80 2.77
C ARG A 115 -30.89 6.46 3.36
N LYS A 116 -30.98 6.53 4.69
CA LYS A 116 -31.99 7.33 5.36
C LYS A 116 -31.63 8.76 4.98
N ASN A 117 -32.34 9.32 4.00
CA ASN A 117 -32.21 10.71 3.60
C ASN A 117 -32.41 11.57 4.86
N ILE A 118 -31.32 12.14 5.34
CA ILE A 118 -31.31 13.29 6.27
C ILE A 118 -30.98 14.49 5.40
#